data_AF-A0A2J8SAQ4-F1
#
_entry.id   AF-A0A2J8SAQ4-F1
#
_cell.length_a   1.000
_cell.length_b   1.000
_cell.length_c   1.000
_cell.angle_alpha   90.00
_cell.angle_beta   90.00
_cell.angle_gamma   90.00
#
_symmetry.space_group_name_H-M   'P 1'
#
loop_
_entity.id
_entity.type
_entity.pdbx_description
1 polymer ?
#
loop_
_entity_poly.entity_id
_entity_poly.type
_entity_poly.pdbx_seq_one_letter_code
_entity_poly.pdbx_strand_id
1 'polypeptide(L)' 'MNTPREEFQDWPIVRIAAHLPDLIVYGHFSPERPFIDYFDGVLMFVDISGKCKMDVCLMWMSNRLV' A
#
# COMPACT_ATOMS: atom_id res chain seq x y z
N MET A 1 -30.86 -17.81 -16.66
CA MET A 1 -30.73 -17.12 -15.35
C MET A 1 -29.45 -16.32 -15.43
N ASN A 2 -29.54 -14.99 -15.30
CA ASN A 2 -28.37 -14.12 -15.39
C ASN A 2 -27.77 -14.06 -13.99
N THR A 3 -26.56 -14.60 -13.81
CA THR A 3 -25.81 -14.46 -12.56
C THR A 3 -25.51 -12.97 -12.35
N PRO A 4 -25.86 -12.37 -11.19
CA PRO A 4 -25.48 -11.00 -10.91
C PRO A 4 -23.96 -10.87 -11.02
N ARG A 5 -23.49 -10.10 -12.01
CA ARG A 5 -22.08 -9.74 -12.17
C ARG A 5 -21.92 -8.36 -11.58
N GLU A 6 -21.52 -8.31 -10.31
CA GLU A 6 -20.64 -7.30 -9.71
C GLU A 6 -20.56 -7.61 -8.23
N GLU A 7 -19.43 -8.21 -7.82
CA GLU A 7 -19.05 -8.21 -6.41
C GLU A 7 -18.66 -6.77 -6.08
N PHE A 8 -19.34 -6.17 -5.10
CA PHE A 8 -19.02 -4.83 -4.62
C PHE A 8 -17.54 -4.82 -4.20
N GLN A 9 -16.70 -4.01 -4.85
CA GLN A 9 -15.24 -3.98 -4.62
C GLN A 9 -14.77 -2.71 -3.91
N ASP A 10 -15.67 -1.76 -3.63
CA ASP A 10 -15.35 -0.49 -2.96
C ASP A 10 -15.57 -0.54 -1.44
N TRP A 11 -15.22 -1.67 -0.82
CA TRP A 11 -15.25 -1.77 0.63
C TRP A 11 -14.18 -0.86 1.26
N PRO A 12 -14.41 -0.30 2.45
CA PRO A 12 -13.41 0.50 3.15
C PRO A 12 -12.05 -0.20 3.31
N ILE A 13 -12.05 -1.53 3.46
CA ILE A 13 -10.82 -2.34 3.53
C ILE A 13 -9.99 -2.27 2.25
N VAL A 14 -10.61 -2.18 1.07
CA VAL A 14 -9.91 -2.08 -0.22
C VAL A 14 -9.22 -0.73 -0.34
N ARG A 15 -9.87 0.34 0.15
CA ARG A 15 -9.26 1.68 0.22
C ARG A 15 -8.08 1.72 1.17
N ILE A 16 -8.20 1.08 2.34
CA ILE A 16 -7.09 0.97 3.30
C ILE A 16 -5.93 0.16 2.72
N ALA A 17 -6.23 -0.98 2.06
CA ALA A 17 -5.22 -1.84 1.45
C ALA A 17 -4.41 -1.11 0.35
N ALA A 18 -5.01 -0.16 -0.38
CA ALA A 18 -4.32 0.63 -1.40
C ALA A 18 -3.16 1.50 -0.84
N HIS A 19 -3.13 1.73 0.47
CA HIS A 19 -2.07 2.50 1.13
C HIS A 19 -0.95 1.61 1.71
N LEU A 20 -1.10 0.29 1.67
CA LEU A 20 -0.18 -0.67 2.27
C LEU A 20 0.37 -1.62 1.19
N PRO A 21 1.64 -2.06 1.29
CA PRO A 21 2.14 -3.07 0.38
C PRO A 21 1.50 -4.44 0.69
N ASP A 22 1.45 -5.32 -0.32
CA ASP A 22 0.94 -6.69 -0.18
C ASP A 22 1.63 -7.46 0.95
N LEU A 23 2.92 -7.17 1.18
CA LEU A 23 3.68 -7.71 2.31
C LEU A 23 2.98 -7.47 3.65
N ILE A 24 2.29 -6.34 3.80
CA ILE A 24 1.54 -6.01 5.02
C ILE A 24 0.10 -6.52 4.98
N VAL A 25 -0.59 -6.36 3.84
CA VAL A 25 -2.02 -6.73 3.70
C VAL A 25 -2.23 -8.23 3.89
N TYR A 26 -1.34 -9.06 3.34
CA TYR A 26 -1.42 -10.52 3.40
C TYR A 26 -0.43 -11.13 4.39
N GLY A 27 0.36 -10.32 5.09
CA GLY A 27 1.32 -10.78 6.07
C GLY A 27 0.64 -11.22 7.38
N HIS A 28 1.00 -12.40 7.87
CA HIS A 28 0.50 -12.90 9.14
C HIS A 28 1.48 -12.58 10.28
N PHE A 29 1.36 -11.39 10.86
CA PHE A 29 2.29 -10.90 11.88
C PHE A 29 1.79 -11.09 13.31
N SER A 30 2.70 -11.34 14.24
CA SER A 30 2.40 -11.25 15.66
C SER A 30 2.15 -9.79 16.08
N PRO A 31 1.19 -9.53 16.98
CA PRO A 31 1.00 -8.20 17.56
C PRO A 31 2.14 -7.78 18.50
N GLU A 32 3.01 -8.72 18.90
CA GLU A 32 4.19 -8.43 19.73
C GLU A 32 5.16 -7.46 19.03
N ARG A 33 5.88 -6.67 19.84
CA ARG A 33 6.79 -5.62 19.36
C ARG A 33 8.13 -5.69 20.11
N PRO A 34 9.28 -5.75 19.41
CA PRO A 34 9.44 -5.73 17.96
C PRO A 34 9.03 -7.06 17.30
N PHE A 35 8.47 -6.98 16.09
CA PHE A 35 8.26 -8.15 15.22
C PHE A 35 9.36 -8.15 14.16
N ILE A 36 10.09 -9.26 14.03
CA ILE A 36 11.19 -9.44 13.07
C ILE A 36 10.92 -10.73 12.30
N ASP A 37 11.03 -10.67 10.98
CA ASP A 37 10.90 -11.81 10.07
C ASP A 37 11.96 -11.74 8.96
N TYR A 38 12.31 -12.89 8.39
CA TYR A 38 13.39 -13.02 7.41
C TYR A 38 12.88 -13.63 6.11
N PHE A 39 13.18 -13.00 4.99
CA PHE A 39 12.85 -13.49 3.65
C PHE A 39 13.95 -13.09 2.66
N ASP A 40 14.05 -13.84 1.57
CA ASP A 40 14.88 -13.49 0.42
C ASP A 40 14.05 -12.77 -0.64
N GLY A 41 14.61 -11.75 -1.28
CA GLY A 41 13.92 -10.99 -2.30
C GLY A 41 14.85 -10.09 -3.13
N VAL A 42 14.32 -9.59 -4.24
CA VAL A 42 15.02 -8.62 -5.09
C VAL A 42 14.43 -7.24 -4.82
N LEU A 43 15.29 -6.27 -4.51
CA LEU A 43 14.89 -4.89 -4.28
C LEU A 43 15.18 -4.05 -5.53
N MET A 44 14.20 -3.25 -5.93
CA MET A 44 14.36 -2.23 -6.96
C MET A 44 14.23 -0.86 -6.31
N PHE A 45 15.25 -0.02 -6.48
CA PHE A 45 15.21 1.37 -6.07
C PHE A 45 15.07 2.27 -7.30
N VAL A 46 13.98 3.04 -7.37
CA VAL A 46 13.70 3.96 -8.47
C VAL A 46 13.77 5.38 -7.95
N ASP A 47 14.73 6.17 -8.43
CA ASP A 47 14.84 7.58 -8.07
C ASP A 47 13.78 8.42 -8.81
N ILE A 48 12.86 9.00 -8.05
CA ILE A 48 11.81 9.90 -8.53
C ILE A 48 12.09 11.37 -8.19
N SER A 49 13.25 11.68 -7.61
CA SER A 49 13.62 13.04 -7.18
C SER A 49 13.48 14.08 -8.30
N GLY A 50 13.76 13.70 -9.56
CA GLY A 50 13.60 14.56 -10.73
C GLY A 50 12.16 14.86 -11.13
N LYS A 51 11.19 14.02 -10.72
CA LYS A 51 9.74 14.21 -10.96
C LYS A 51 9.03 14.87 -9.77
N CYS A 52 9.62 14.78 -8.58
CA CYS A 52 9.12 15.39 -7.35
C CYS A 52 9.39 16.91 -7.23
N LYS A 53 9.95 17.57 -8.26
CA LYS A 53 10.54 18.92 -8.13
C LYS A 53 9.59 20.11 -8.03
N MET A 54 8.33 20.05 -8.49
CA MET A 54 7.51 21.27 -8.55
C MET A 54 6.18 21.21 -7.78
N ASP A 55 5.37 20.14 -7.84
CA ASP A 55 4.07 20.15 -7.12
C ASP A 55 3.69 18.80 -6.48
N VAL A 56 4.21 17.69 -7.02
CA VAL A 56 3.80 16.32 -6.65
C VAL A 56 4.28 15.92 -5.25
N CYS A 57 5.48 16.33 -4.83
CA CYS A 57 6.01 15.96 -3.51
C CYS A 57 5.23 16.63 -2.37
N LEU A 58 4.77 17.87 -2.57
CA LEU A 58 3.92 18.59 -1.61
C LEU A 58 2.58 17.87 -1.46
N MET A 59 1.97 17.44 -2.57
CA MET A 59 0.70 16.71 -2.55
C MET A 59 0.82 15.31 -1.92
N TRP A 60 1.92 14.59 -2.19
CA TRP A 60 2.23 13.30 -1.54
C TRP A 60 2.48 13.42 -0.03
N MET A 61 3.16 14.48 0.42
CA MET A 61 3.36 14.74 1.85
C MET A 61 2.06 15.18 2.54
N SER A 62 1.23 15.98 1.85
CA SER A 62 -0.06 16.45 2.36
C SER A 62 -1.08 15.32 2.54
N ASN A 63 -1.17 14.38 1.59
CA ASN A 63 -2.05 13.20 1.70
C ASN A 63 -1.55 12.11 2.66
N ARG A 64 -0.35 12.27 3.24
CA ARG A 64 0.19 11.35 4.26
C ARG A 64 0.01 11.88 5.69
N LEU A 65 -0.42 13.13 5.85
CA LEU A 65 -0.58 13.81 7.13
C LEU A 65 -2.05 14.05 7.54
N VAL A 66 -3.01 13.49 6.81
CA VAL A 66 -4.46 13.55 7.13
C VAL A 66 -4.97 12.14 7.41
#